data_AF-A0A3C1VD54-F1
#
_entry.id   AF-A0A3C1VD54-F1
#
_cell.length_a   1.000
_cell.length_b   1.000
_cell.length_c   1.000
_cell.angle_alpha   90.00
_cell.angle_beta   90.00
_cell.angle_gamma   90.00
#
_symmetry.space_group_name_H-M   'P 1'
#
loop_
_entity.id
_entity.type
_entity.pdbx_description
1 polymer ?
#
loop_
_entity_poly.entity_id
_entity_poly.type
_entity_poly.pdbx_seq_one_letter_code
_entity_poly.pdbx_strand_id
1 'polypeptide(L)'
;APPFCEAEFDIIYNHGIDKEGSILDVAIDCGAVDKKGAWLQFNGDLIGQGKEAAKKALVEKPELAKKIVEAIHAKRAAAPAAASK
;
A
#
# COMPACT_ATOMS: atom_id res chain seq x y z
N ALA A 1 -4.06 11.94 18.52
CA ALA A 1 -4.45 10.71 17.80
C ALA A 1 -5.74 10.18 18.42
N PRO A 2 -6.78 9.85 17.64
CA PRO A 2 -7.99 9.23 18.15
C PRO A 2 -7.68 7.79 18.60
N PRO A 3 -8.10 7.37 19.81
CA PRO A 3 -7.60 6.15 20.47
C PRO A 3 -8.18 4.82 19.96
N PHE A 4 -8.76 4.77 18.75
CA PHE A 4 -9.47 3.59 18.22
C PHE A 4 -9.05 3.26 16.77
N CYS A 5 -7.75 3.33 16.45
CA CYS A 5 -7.26 2.84 15.15
C CYS A 5 -6.91 1.36 15.24
N GLU A 6 -7.75 0.52 14.63
CA GLU A 6 -7.45 -0.89 14.39
C GLU A 6 -6.58 -1.06 13.15
N ALA A 7 -5.62 -1.99 13.20
CA ALA A 7 -4.72 -2.31 12.10
C ALA A 7 -4.70 -3.83 11.90
N GLU A 8 -5.25 -4.30 10.78
CA GLU A 8 -5.14 -5.69 10.37
C GLU A 8 -3.84 -5.90 9.59
N PHE A 9 -3.06 -6.91 9.98
CA PHE A 9 -1.87 -7.34 9.29
C PHE A 9 -1.78 -8.86 9.31
N ASP A 10 -1.35 -9.44 8.19
CA ASP A 10 -1.17 -10.88 8.04
C ASP A 10 0.26 -11.27 8.42
N ILE A 11 0.42 -12.33 9.23
CA ILE A 11 1.74 -12.83 9.66
C ILE A 11 2.03 -14.13 8.91
N ILE A 12 3.02 -14.10 8.02
CA ILE A 12 3.47 -15.28 7.27
C ILE A 12 4.60 -15.97 8.03
N TYR A 13 4.41 -17.26 8.29
CA TYR A 13 5.40 -18.13 8.94
C TYR A 13 6.70 -18.16 8.12
N ASN A 14 7.85 -17.94 8.75
CA ASN A 14 9.20 -17.80 8.17
C ASN A 14 9.55 -16.50 7.40
N HIS A 15 8.64 -15.53 7.24
CA HIS A 15 8.95 -14.24 6.60
C HIS A 15 8.57 -13.02 7.47
N GLY A 16 7.75 -13.21 8.51
CA GLY A 16 7.29 -12.15 9.40
C GLY A 16 6.00 -11.50 8.90
N ILE A 17 5.84 -10.20 9.14
CA ILE A 17 4.64 -9.44 8.74
C ILE A 17 4.64 -9.27 7.21
N ASP A 18 3.56 -9.68 6.53
CA ASP A 18 3.37 -9.48 5.08
C ASP A 18 3.02 -8.02 4.79
N LYS A 19 4.00 -7.13 5.00
CA LYS A 19 3.82 -5.68 4.84
C LYS A 19 3.49 -5.36 3.40
N GLU A 20 4.09 -6.06 2.45
CA GLU A 20 3.98 -5.80 1.02
C GLU A 20 2.56 -5.99 0.49
N GLY A 21 1.86 -7.04 0.93
CA GLY A 21 0.47 -7.29 0.57
C GLY A 21 -0.48 -6.24 1.11
N SER A 22 -0.38 -5.93 2.41
CA SER A 22 -1.19 -4.87 3.04
C SER A 22 -0.89 -3.49 2.48
N ILE A 23 0.38 -3.15 2.21
CA ILE A 23 0.76 -1.89 1.58
C ILE A 23 0.12 -1.77 0.20
N LEU A 24 0.18 -2.83 -0.61
CA LEU A 24 -0.39 -2.80 -1.96
C LEU A 24 -1.92 -2.64 -1.94
N ASP A 25 -2.60 -3.30 -1.00
CA ASP A 25 -4.04 -3.18 -0.84
C ASP A 25 -4.45 -1.76 -0.45
N VAL A 26 -3.80 -1.20 0.57
CA VAL A 26 -4.02 0.19 1.02
C VAL A 26 -3.61 1.19 -0.07
N ALA A 27 -2.59 0.89 -0.87
CA ALA A 27 -2.17 1.75 -1.97
C ALA A 27 -3.22 1.85 -3.08
N ILE A 28 -3.87 0.72 -3.40
CA ILE A 28 -4.94 0.69 -4.39
C ILE A 28 -6.19 1.37 -3.83
N ASP A 29 -6.55 1.08 -2.58
CA ASP A 29 -7.71 1.66 -1.89
C ASP A 29 -7.61 3.20 -1.78
N CYS A 30 -6.44 3.71 -1.39
CA CYS A 30 -6.18 5.15 -1.31
C CYS A 30 -5.94 5.80 -2.69
N GLY A 31 -5.94 5.00 -3.76
CA GLY A 31 -5.64 5.43 -5.13
C GLY A 31 -4.22 5.97 -5.31
N ALA A 32 -3.27 5.57 -4.46
CA ALA A 32 -1.84 5.86 -4.65
C ALA A 32 -1.25 5.04 -5.81
N VAL A 33 -1.80 3.84 -6.05
CA VAL A 33 -1.48 2.97 -7.18
C VAL A 33 -2.69 2.89 -8.11
N ASP A 34 -2.46 3.14 -9.39
CA ASP A 34 -3.48 3.03 -10.44
C ASP A 34 -3.55 1.60 -10.98
N LYS A 35 -4.76 1.07 -11.11
CA LYS A 35 -5.00 -0.29 -11.62
C LYS A 35 -5.67 -0.23 -12.99
N LYS A 36 -4.89 -0.41 -14.06
CA LYS A 36 -5.41 -0.57 -15.43
C LYS A 36 -5.65 -2.03 -15.77
N GLY A 37 -6.81 -2.52 -15.36
CA GLY A 37 -7.22 -3.91 -15.57
C GLY A 37 -6.34 -4.87 -14.77
N ALA A 38 -5.45 -5.59 -15.45
CA ALA A 38 -4.46 -6.46 -14.82
C ALA A 38 -3.15 -5.74 -14.51
N TRP A 39 -2.91 -4.50 -14.93
CA TRP A 39 -1.65 -3.79 -14.70
C TRP A 39 -1.75 -2.84 -13.50
N LEU A 40 -0.73 -2.85 -12.64
CA LEU A 40 -0.57 -1.93 -11.51
C LEU A 40 0.53 -0.92 -11.83
N GLN A 41 0.21 0.35 -11.70
CA GLN A 41 1.10 1.47 -12.01
C GLN A 41 1.19 2.42 -10.82
N PHE A 42 2.40 2.83 -10.48
CA PHE A 42 2.66 3.78 -9.40
C PHE A 42 3.43 4.97 -9.95
N ASN A 43 2.82 6.16 -9.85
CA ASN A 43 3.45 7.42 -10.24
C ASN A 43 4.02 7.44 -11.68
N GLY A 44 3.41 6.69 -12.61
CA GLY A 44 3.89 6.55 -13.99
C GLY A 44 4.68 5.27 -14.27
N ASP A 45 5.19 4.61 -13.22
CA ASP A 45 6.04 3.42 -13.33
C ASP A 45 5.22 2.13 -13.20
N LEU A 46 5.45 1.17 -14.08
CA LEU A 46 4.73 -0.11 -14.06
C LEU A 46 5.30 -0.99 -12.94
N ILE A 47 4.50 -1.25 -11.90
CA ILE A 47 4.91 -2.15 -10.82
C ILE A 47 4.86 -3.60 -11.32
N GLY A 48 3.78 -3.98 -12.00
CA GLY A 48 3.61 -5.32 -12.53
C GLY A 48 2.19 -5.66 -12.96
N GLN A 49 2.04 -6.85 -13.56
CA GLN A 49 0.76 -7.39 -13.96
C GLN A 49 0.13 -8.18 -12.80
N GLY A 50 -0.81 -7.57 -12.10
CA GLY A 50 -1.65 -8.19 -11.08
C GLY A 50 -1.08 -8.04 -9.67
N LYS A 51 -1.91 -8.35 -8.66
CA LYS A 51 -1.54 -8.27 -7.25
C LYS A 51 -0.29 -9.09 -6.92
N GLU A 52 -0.15 -10.27 -7.53
CA GLU A 52 1.00 -11.16 -7.31
C GLU A 52 2.32 -10.58 -7.83
N ALA A 53 2.34 -10.06 -9.06
CA ALA A 53 3.55 -9.46 -9.62
C ALA A 53 3.96 -8.20 -8.85
N ALA A 54 2.97 -7.39 -8.43
CA ALA A 54 3.24 -6.21 -7.62
C ALA A 54 3.75 -6.59 -6.24
N LYS A 55 3.15 -7.58 -5.56
CA LYS A 55 3.66 -8.10 -4.29
C LYS A 55 5.11 -8.56 -4.43
N LYS A 56 5.43 -9.32 -5.48
CA LYS A 56 6.78 -9.78 -5.76
C LYS A 56 7.75 -8.62 -6.02
N ALA A 57 7.32 -7.61 -6.75
CA ALA A 57 8.11 -6.40 -6.98
C ALA A 57 8.37 -5.61 -5.69
N LEU A 58 7.43 -5.55 -4.75
CA LEU A 58 7.64 -4.94 -3.43
C LEU A 58 8.63 -5.75 -2.57
N VAL A 59 8.55 -7.09 -2.61
CA VAL A 59 9.47 -7.99 -1.89
C VAL A 59 10.89 -7.85 -2.44
N GLU A 60 11.05 -7.84 -3.76
CA GLU A 60 12.36 -7.68 -4.42
C GLU A 60 12.90 -6.25 -4.32
N LYS A 61 12.03 -5.24 -4.25
CA LYS A 61 12.40 -3.81 -4.21
C LYS A 61 11.79 -3.12 -2.98
N PRO A 62 12.42 -3.22 -1.80
CA PRO A 62 11.95 -2.55 -0.59
C PRO A 62 11.94 -1.01 -0.72
N GLU A 63 12.73 -0.45 -1.63
CA GLU A 63 12.69 0.99 -1.96
C GLU A 63 11.37 1.42 -2.60
N LEU A 64 10.79 0.57 -3.46
CA LEU A 64 9.50 0.81 -4.10
C LEU A 64 8.39 0.77 -3.05
N ALA A 65 8.44 -0.19 -2.13
CA ALA A 65 7.51 -0.29 -1.01
C ALA A 65 7.53 0.97 -0.14
N LYS A 66 8.71 1.52 0.18
CA LYS A 66 8.84 2.79 0.93
C LYS A 66 8.19 3.96 0.20
N LYS A 67 8.44 4.11 -1.11
CA LYS A 67 7.82 5.18 -1.91
C LYS A 67 6.30 5.09 -1.92
N ILE A 68 5.75 3.88 -2.03
CA ILE A 68 4.30 3.66 -1.97
C ILE A 68 3.76 4.03 -0.59
N VAL A 69 4.43 3.62 0.50
CA VAL A 69 4.05 3.99 1.88
C VAL A 69 4.09 5.49 2.09
N GLU A 70 5.12 6.19 1.60
CA GLU A 70 5.19 7.65 1.66
C GLU A 70 4.04 8.30 0.89
N ALA A 71 3.69 7.78 -0.28
CA ALA A 71 2.55 8.28 -1.06
C ALA A 71 1.21 8.03 -0.34
N ILE A 72 1.02 6.86 0.28
CA ILE A 72 -0.16 6.55 1.11
C ILE A 72 -0.24 7.53 2.29
N HIS A 73 0.87 7.74 3.00
CA HIS A 73 0.93 8.67 4.12
C HIS A 73 0.66 10.10 3.67
N ALA A 74 1.21 10.54 2.56
CA ALA A 74 0.95 11.87 2.00
C ALA A 74 -0.54 12.04 1.65
N LYS A 75 -1.17 11.02 1.05
CA LYS A 75 -2.61 11.04 0.76
C LYS A 75 -3.48 11.00 2.02
N ARG A 76 -3.14 10.17 3.01
CA ARG A 76 -3.86 10.10 4.29
C ARG A 76 -3.64 11.32 5.18
N ALA A 77 -2.47 11.95 5.12
CA ALA A 77 -2.19 13.21 5.83
C ALA A 77 -2.87 14.42 5.14
N ALA A 78 -3.10 14.35 3.83
CA ALA A 78 -3.87 15.34 3.08
C ALA A 78 -5.39 15.16 3.21
N ALA A 79 -5.88 14.02 3.69
CA ALA A 79 -7.26 13.90 4.19
C ALA A 79 -7.30 14.54 5.58
N PRO A 80 -7.86 15.74 5.72
CA PRO A 80 -7.78 16.47 6.96
C PRO A 80 -8.54 15.70 8.03
N ALA A 81 -8.10 15.91 9.27
CA ALA A 81 -8.93 15.79 10.44
C ALA A 81 -10.34 16.38 10.20
N ALA A 82 -11.32 15.50 9.97
CA ALA A 82 -12.74 15.76 10.14
C ALA A 82 -13.28 14.56 10.96
N ALA A 83 -13.30 14.68 12.28
CA ALA A 83 -14.47 15.13 13.04
C ALA A 83 -15.66 14.18 12.82
N SER A 84 -15.89 13.26 13.75
CA SER A 84 -16.85 13.46 14.84
C SER A 84 -18.30 13.45 14.34
N LYS A 85 -18.95 12.30 14.51
CA LYS A 85 -20.32 12.19 15.02
C LYS A 85 -20.48 10.85 15.70
#